data_AF-A0A4Y5RGR5-F1
#
_entry.id   AF-A0A4Y5RGR5-F1
#
_cell.length_a   1.000
_cell.length_b   1.000
_cell.length_c   1.000
_cell.angle_alpha   90.00
_cell.angle_beta   90.00
_cell.angle_gamma   90.00
#
_symmetry.space_group_name_H-M   'P 1'
#
loop_
_entity.id
_entity.type
_entity.pdbx_description
1 polymer ?
#
loop_
_entity_poly.entity_id
_entity_poly.type
_entity_poly.pdbx_seq_one_letter_code
_entity_poly.pdbx_strand_id
1 'polypeptide(L)'
;ATVLAYSIFKEGLRNVTAGANPVEIKRGMDKASEAIIEELKKGSKKVGGKEEIAQVATISANSDEKIGNLIAEAMEKVGKDGVITVEEAKGINDELSVVEGMQFDRGYLSPYFVTNSDKMNTQLDNPY
;
A
#
# COMPACT_ATOMS: atom_id res chain seq x y z
N ALA A 1 1.90 9.79 5.12
CA ALA A 1 2.88 10.74 4.55
C ALA A 1 2.64 12.20 4.98
N THR A 2 1.39 12.65 5.06
CA THR A 2 1.01 14.05 5.34
C THR A 2 1.56 14.62 6.65
N VAL A 3 1.47 13.86 7.75
CA VAL A 3 1.95 14.31 9.08
C VAL A 3 3.47 14.51 9.12
N LEU A 4 4.23 13.58 8.53
CA LEU A 4 5.69 13.69 8.45
C LEU A 4 6.11 14.82 7.51
N ALA A 5 5.47 14.95 6.35
CA ALA A 5 5.74 16.04 5.41
C ALA A 5 5.51 17.41 6.06
N TYR A 6 4.41 17.58 6.80
CA TYR A 6 4.13 18.81 7.54
C TYR A 6 5.19 19.09 8.62
N SER A 7 5.57 18.09 9.40
CA SER A 7 6.55 18.24 10.49
C SER A 7 7.93 18.63 9.94
N ILE A 8 8.35 17.97 8.87
CA ILE A 8 9.60 18.26 8.16
C ILE A 8 9.57 19.66 7.56
N PHE A 9 8.47 20.04 6.92
CA PHE A 9 8.30 21.37 6.33
C PHE A 9 8.37 22.47 7.39
N LYS A 10 7.66 22.30 8.51
CA LYS A 10 7.63 23.27 9.61
C LYS A 10 9.02 23.52 10.20
N GLU A 11 9.76 22.45 10.50
CA GLU A 11 11.12 22.57 11.05
C GLU A 11 12.13 23.04 10.00
N GLY A 12 11.98 22.62 8.74
CA GLY A 12 12.80 23.11 7.63
C GLY A 12 12.65 24.63 7.46
N LEU A 13 11.40 25.12 7.47
CA LEU A 13 11.10 26.54 7.35
C LEU A 13 11.71 27.35 8.50
N ARG A 14 11.65 26.86 9.74
CA ARG A 14 12.25 27.52 10.92
C ARG A 14 13.76 27.70 10.78
N ASN A 15 14.46 26.72 10.22
CA ASN A 15 15.91 26.81 10.02
C ASN A 15 16.27 27.75 8.87
N VAL A 16 15.47 27.76 7.81
CA VAL A 16 15.64 28.71 6.69
C VAL A 16 15.42 30.15 7.16
N THR A 17 14.38 30.42 7.96
CA THR A 17 14.16 31.77 8.51
C THR A 17 15.25 32.22 9.49
N ALA A 18 15.95 31.28 10.12
CA ALA A 18 17.14 31.56 10.94
C ALA A 18 18.42 31.85 10.12
N GLY A 19 18.34 31.84 8.78
CA GLY A 19 19.44 32.21 7.88
C GLY A 19 20.28 31.03 7.38
N ALA A 20 19.88 29.79 7.66
CA ALA A 20 20.57 28.61 7.13
C ALA A 20 20.28 28.42 5.62
N ASN A 21 21.27 27.89 4.89
CA ASN A 21 21.15 27.69 3.44
C ASN A 21 20.14 26.57 3.11
N PRO A 22 19.03 26.85 2.39
CA PRO A 22 18.02 25.84 2.06
C PRO A 22 18.56 24.64 1.29
N VAL A 23 19.58 24.85 0.44
CA VAL A 23 20.19 23.80 -0.38
C VAL A 23 20.94 22.80 0.50
N GLU A 24 21.65 23.29 1.52
CA GLU A 24 22.40 22.44 2.44
C GLU A 24 21.47 21.65 3.37
N ILE A 25 20.38 22.29 3.83
CA ILE A 25 19.34 21.63 4.63
C ILE A 25 18.70 20.50 3.82
N LYS A 26 18.29 20.77 2.59
CA LYS A 26 17.72 19.75 1.70
C LYS A 26 18.69 18.59 1.48
N ARG A 27 19.96 18.87 1.20
CA ARG A 27 20.99 17.84 1.03
C ARG A 27 21.21 17.01 2.29
N GLY A 28 21.16 17.63 3.47
CA GLY A 28 21.25 16.94 4.75
C GLY A 28 20.04 16.03 4.99
N MET A 29 18.84 16.52 4.68
CA MET A 29 17.60 15.76 4.78
C MET A 29 17.57 14.56 3.84
N ASP A 30 18.04 14.69 2.60
CA ASP A 30 18.13 13.57 1.67
C ASP A 30 19.04 12.46 2.21
N LYS A 31 20.24 12.82 2.68
CA LYS A 31 21.19 11.86 3.28
C LYS A 31 20.62 11.20 4.53
N ALA A 32 19.92 11.96 5.37
CA ALA A 32 19.26 11.41 6.55
C ALA A 32 18.15 10.42 6.15
N SER A 33 17.34 10.76 5.13
CA SER A 33 16.30 9.88 4.59
C SER A 33 16.89 8.57 4.09
N GLU A 34 17.97 8.63 3.29
CA GLU A 34 18.68 7.45 2.80
C GLU A 34 19.18 6.56 3.94
N ALA A 35 19.86 7.14 4.93
CA ALA A 35 20.37 6.41 6.09
C ALA A 35 19.25 5.77 6.92
N ILE A 36 18.14 6.48 7.12
CA ILE A 36 16.96 5.96 7.83
C ILE A 36 16.36 4.77 7.07
N ILE A 37 16.22 4.87 5.74
CA ILE A 37 15.69 3.78 4.91
C ILE A 37 16.60 2.55 5.00
N GLU A 38 17.92 2.74 4.98
CA GLU A 38 18.88 1.65 5.11
C GLU A 38 18.76 0.94 6.47
N GLU A 39 18.65 1.72 7.55
CA GLU A 39 18.52 1.17 8.90
C GLU A 39 17.16 0.46 9.10
N LEU A 40 16.08 1.03 8.57
CA LEU A 40 14.76 0.39 8.58
C LEU A 40 14.78 -0.95 7.84
N LYS A 41 15.51 -1.04 6.72
CA LYS A 41 15.69 -2.33 6.01
C LYS A 41 16.45 -3.34 6.86
N LYS A 42 17.50 -2.92 7.57
CA LYS A 42 18.28 -3.78 8.48
C LYS A 42 17.44 -4.29 9.65
N GLY A 43 16.61 -3.43 10.24
CA GLY A 43 15.70 -3.78 11.33
C GLY A 43 14.42 -4.50 10.91
N SER A 44 14.13 -4.59 9.60
CA SER A 44 12.90 -5.20 9.11
C SER A 44 12.90 -6.73 9.29
N LYS A 45 11.78 -7.27 9.80
CA LYS A 45 11.56 -8.72 9.86
C LYS A 45 10.81 -9.16 8.61
N LYS A 46 11.38 -10.09 7.85
CA LYS A 46 10.67 -10.72 6.73
C LYS A 46 9.53 -11.59 7.25
N VAL A 47 8.36 -11.40 6.68
CA VAL A 47 7.17 -12.25 6.93
C VAL A 47 7.27 -13.46 6.01
N GLY A 48 7.25 -14.67 6.59
CA GLY A 48 7.47 -15.92 5.86
C GLY A 48 6.34 -16.92 5.97
N GLY A 49 5.67 -16.98 7.12
CA GLY A 49 4.65 -17.99 7.40
C GLY A 49 3.22 -17.48 7.24
N LYS A 50 2.28 -18.39 6.94
CA LYS A 50 0.83 -18.11 6.91
C LYS A 50 0.35 -17.44 8.20
N GLU A 51 0.83 -17.91 9.34
CA GLU A 51 0.49 -17.37 10.67
C GLU A 51 0.94 -15.92 10.84
N GLU A 52 2.15 -15.58 10.38
CA GLU A 52 2.66 -14.21 10.43
C GLU A 52 1.90 -13.29 9.46
N ILE A 53 1.51 -13.80 8.28
CA ILE A 53 0.66 -13.07 7.33
C ILE A 53 -0.71 -12.80 7.95
N ALA A 54 -1.34 -13.81 8.56
CA ALA A 54 -2.61 -13.68 9.25
C ALA A 54 -2.53 -12.65 10.37
N GLN A 55 -1.47 -12.69 11.20
CA GLN A 55 -1.27 -11.73 12.28
C GLN A 55 -1.15 -10.29 11.76
N VAL A 56 -0.33 -10.06 10.73
CA VAL A 56 -0.17 -8.72 10.13
C VAL A 56 -1.48 -8.25 9.50
N ALA A 57 -2.21 -9.14 8.83
CA ALA A 57 -3.49 -8.84 8.22
C ALA A 57 -4.56 -8.50 9.29
N THR A 58 -4.64 -9.26 10.38
CA THR A 58 -5.54 -9.00 11.52
C THR A 58 -5.26 -7.65 12.16
N ILE A 59 -3.99 -7.33 12.46
CA ILE A 59 -3.63 -6.03 13.04
C ILE A 59 -4.03 -4.89 12.09
N SER A 60 -3.84 -5.08 10.78
CA SER A 60 -4.20 -4.08 9.76
C SER A 60 -5.72 -3.95 9.58
N ALA A 61 -6.46 -5.03 9.78
CA ALA A 61 -7.93 -5.09 9.73
C ALA A 61 -8.58 -4.69 11.08
N ASN A 62 -7.94 -3.81 11.86
CA ASN A 62 -8.45 -3.33 13.14
C ASN A 62 -8.72 -4.46 14.17
N SER A 63 -7.80 -5.45 14.22
CA SER A 63 -7.88 -6.64 15.09
C SER A 63 -9.01 -7.62 14.74
N ASP A 64 -9.47 -7.64 13.48
CA ASP A 64 -10.40 -8.66 12.99
C ASP A 64 -9.65 -9.94 12.57
N GLU A 65 -9.79 -10.99 13.38
CA GLU A 65 -9.19 -12.31 13.12
C GLU A 65 -9.81 -13.02 11.91
N LYS A 66 -11.10 -12.83 11.63
CA LYS A 66 -11.77 -13.48 10.50
C LYS A 66 -11.22 -12.94 9.18
N ILE A 67 -11.13 -11.62 9.06
CA ILE A 67 -10.58 -10.96 7.88
C ILE A 67 -9.11 -11.32 7.71
N GLY A 68 -8.32 -11.30 8.78
CA GLY A 68 -6.90 -11.66 8.71
C GLY A 68 -6.65 -13.10 8.23
N ASN A 69 -7.44 -14.05 8.73
CA ASN A 69 -7.36 -15.44 8.28
C ASN A 69 -7.78 -15.59 6.82
N LEU A 70 -8.84 -14.91 6.38
CA LEU A 70 -9.32 -14.95 5.00
C LEU A 70 -8.27 -14.38 4.01
N ILE A 71 -7.60 -13.29 4.39
CA ILE A 71 -6.47 -12.73 3.61
C ILE A 71 -5.29 -13.70 3.56
N ALA A 72 -4.95 -14.34 4.68
CA ALA A 72 -3.86 -15.31 4.71
C ALA A 72 -4.15 -16.55 3.83
N GLU A 73 -5.39 -17.04 3.83
CA GLU A 73 -5.83 -18.12 2.94
C GLU A 73 -5.81 -17.69 1.47
N ALA A 74 -6.23 -16.47 1.16
CA ALA A 74 -6.14 -15.93 -0.20
C ALA A 74 -4.68 -15.89 -0.68
N MET A 75 -3.78 -15.32 0.12
CA MET A 75 -2.34 -15.22 -0.17
C MET A 75 -1.68 -16.60 -0.35
N GLU A 76 -2.10 -17.61 0.41
CA GLU A 76 -1.60 -18.98 0.27
C GLU A 76 -2.02 -19.61 -1.06
N LYS A 77 -3.24 -19.34 -1.53
CA LYS A 77 -3.75 -19.86 -2.80
C LYS A 77 -3.14 -19.16 -4.03
N VAL A 78 -2.93 -17.84 -3.98
CA VAL A 78 -2.41 -17.07 -5.13
C VAL A 78 -0.88 -16.98 -5.17
N GLY A 79 -0.20 -17.25 -4.05
CA GLY A 79 1.25 -17.11 -3.93
C GLY A 79 1.71 -15.67 -3.70
N LYS A 80 3.03 -15.47 -3.53
CA LYS A 80 3.60 -14.16 -3.13
C LYS A 80 3.40 -13.03 -4.15
N ASP A 81 3.35 -13.38 -5.43
CA ASP A 81 3.21 -12.43 -6.53
C ASP A 81 1.77 -12.41 -7.09
N GLY A 82 0.84 -13.05 -6.38
CA GLY A 82 -0.57 -13.10 -6.74
C GLY A 82 -1.29 -11.78 -6.48
N VAL A 83 -2.31 -11.51 -7.28
CA VAL A 83 -3.14 -10.31 -7.17
C VAL A 83 -4.42 -10.66 -6.43
N ILE A 84 -4.73 -9.90 -5.38
CA ILE A 84 -5.98 -10.03 -4.64
C ILE A 84 -6.87 -8.83 -4.99
N THR A 85 -8.05 -9.11 -5.52
CA THR A 85 -9.10 -8.12 -5.75
C THR A 85 -10.21 -8.28 -4.71
N VAL A 86 -10.76 -7.16 -4.25
CA VAL A 86 -11.89 -7.14 -3.32
C VAL A 86 -13.12 -6.65 -4.07
N GLU A 87 -14.16 -7.47 -4.07
CA GLU A 87 -15.47 -7.16 -4.65
C GLU A 87 -16.53 -7.06 -3.56
N GLU A 88 -17.49 -6.15 -3.73
CA GLU A 88 -18.62 -6.04 -2.82
C GLU A 88 -19.66 -7.11 -3.17
N ALA A 89 -19.79 -8.12 -2.31
CA ALA A 89 -20.83 -9.13 -2.42
C ALA A 89 -22.17 -8.61 -1.87
N LYS A 90 -23.29 -9.02 -2.48
CA LYS A 90 -24.66 -8.73 -1.98
C LYS A 90 -25.07 -9.63 -0.81
N GLY A 91 -24.24 -10.62 -0.46
CA GLY A 91 -24.48 -11.56 0.64
C GLY A 91 -24.04 -11.02 2.00
N ILE A 92 -24.33 -11.79 3.05
CA ILE A 92 -23.92 -11.48 4.45
C ILE A 92 -22.57 -12.15 4.79
N ASN A 93 -22.15 -13.15 3.99
CA ASN A 93 -20.96 -13.94 4.26
C ASN A 93 -19.79 -13.48 3.37
N ASP A 94 -18.58 -13.58 3.92
CA ASP A 94 -17.35 -13.38 3.17
C ASP A 94 -17.03 -14.64 2.35
N GLU A 95 -16.74 -14.47 1.06
CA GLU A 95 -16.44 -15.55 0.14
C GLU A 95 -15.06 -15.34 -0.50
N LEU A 96 -14.32 -16.45 -0.70
CA LEU A 96 -13.01 -16.45 -1.36
C LEU A 96 -13.10 -17.28 -2.64
N SER A 97 -13.03 -16.62 -3.80
CA SER A 97 -12.91 -17.26 -5.11
C SER A 97 -11.51 -17.04 -5.68
N VAL A 98 -11.00 -18.04 -6.39
CA VAL A 98 -9.74 -17.94 -7.15
C VAL A 98 -10.11 -18.02 -8.62
N VAL A 99 -9.79 -16.98 -9.37
CA VAL A 99 -10.04 -16.90 -10.81
C VAL A 99 -8.69 -16.85 -11.51
N GLU A 100 -8.52 -17.65 -12.56
CA GLU A 100 -7.35 -17.55 -13.42
C GLU A 100 -7.46 -16.29 -14.26
N GLY A 101 -6.51 -15.37 -14.08
CA GLY A 101 -6.48 -14.08 -14.75
C GLY A 101 -5.05 -13.60 -14.96
N MET A 102 -4.91 -12.47 -15.65
CA MET A 102 -3.62 -11.85 -15.91
C MET A 102 -3.71 -10.35 -15.63
N GLN A 103 -2.72 -9.82 -14.91
CA GLN A 103 -2.54 -8.39 -14.71
C GLN A 103 -1.32 -7.92 -15.51
N PHE A 104 -1.45 -6.74 -16.11
CA PHE A 104 -0.34 -6.02 -16.74
C PHE A 104 -0.10 -4.71 -16.01
N ASP A 105 1.16 -4.29 -15.92
CA ASP A 105 1.55 -2.98 -15.37
C ASP A 105 1.31 -1.84 -16.37
N ARG A 106 0.08 -1.74 -16.89
CA ARG A 106 -0.36 -0.66 -17.79
C ARG A 106 -1.74 -0.16 -17.38
N GLY A 107 -1.87 1.16 -17.28
CA GLY A 107 -3.15 1.82 -17.05
C GLY A 107 -3.91 2.10 -18.35
N TYR A 108 -5.10 2.68 -18.22
CA TYR A 108 -5.89 3.20 -19.33
C TYR A 108 -5.24 4.46 -19.94
N LEU A 109 -5.44 4.67 -21.25
CA LEU A 109 -4.82 5.78 -21.99
C LEU A 109 -5.37 7.16 -21.59
N SER A 110 -6.66 7.21 -21.22
CA SER A 110 -7.37 8.46 -20.95
C SER A 110 -8.24 8.32 -19.71
N PRO A 111 -8.24 9.31 -18.79
CA PRO A 111 -9.13 9.33 -17.63
C PRO A 111 -10.62 9.29 -17.99
N TYR A 112 -10.99 9.61 -19.24
CA TYR A 112 -12.37 9.52 -19.71
C TYR A 112 -12.89 8.08 -19.83
N PHE A 113 -12.01 7.07 -19.73
CA PHE A 113 -12.44 5.67 -19.72
C PHE A 113 -12.90 5.19 -18.33
N VAL A 114 -12.82 6.02 -17.29
CA VAL A 114 -13.22 5.65 -15.93
C VAL A 114 -14.73 5.39 -15.88
N THR A 115 -15.12 4.22 -15.39
CA THR A 115 -16.54 3.85 -15.17
C THR A 115 -16.91 3.94 -13.69
N ASN A 116 -15.96 3.74 -12.78
CA ASN A 116 -16.12 3.93 -11.34
C ASN A 116 -15.37 5.21 -10.91
N SER A 117 -16.11 6.30 -10.69
CA SER A 117 -15.55 7.61 -10.33
C SER A 117 -14.88 7.65 -8.96
N ASP A 118 -15.32 6.81 -8.01
CA ASP A 118 -14.83 6.84 -6.64
C ASP A 118 -13.45 6.18 -6.51
N LYS A 119 -13.26 5.08 -7.24
CA LYS A 119 -11.99 4.34 -7.28
C LYS A 119 -11.11 4.73 -8.47
N MET A 120 -11.60 5.59 -9.37
CA MET A 120 -10.95 5.97 -10.63
C MET A 120 -10.56 4.76 -11.49
N ASN A 121 -11.43 3.75 -11.53
CA ASN A 121 -11.21 2.47 -12.21
C ASN A 121 -12.15 2.30 -13.41
N THR A 122 -11.67 1.59 -14.43
CA THR A 122 -12.47 1.12 -15.56
C THR A 122 -12.78 -0.36 -15.35
N GLN A 123 -14.07 -0.67 -15.21
CA GLN A 123 -14.59 -2.03 -15.10
C GLN A 123 -15.43 -2.34 -16.35
N LEU A 124 -15.13 -3.46 -17.02
CA LEU A 124 -15.84 -3.93 -18.20
C LEU A 124 -16.26 -5.38 -17.98
N ASP A 125 -17.56 -5.65 -17.96
CA ASP A 125 -18.09 -7.01 -17.82
C ASP A 125 -18.37 -7.62 -19.21
N ASN A 126 -17.81 -8.81 -19.48
CA ASN A 126 -17.87 -9.50 -20.77
C ASN A 126 -17.49 -8.59 -21.97
N PRO A 127 -16.28 -8.00 -21.98
CA PRO A 127 -15.84 -7.20 -23.10
C PRO A 127 -15.50 -8.08 -24.32
N TYR A 128 -16.30 -7.95 -25.38
CA TYR A 128 -16.17 -8.58 -26.71
C TYR A 128 -16.21 -10.11 -26.75
#